data_AF-A0AAD3DPL3-F1
#
_entry.id   AF-A0AAD3DPL3-F1
#
_cell.length_a   1.000
_cell.length_b   1.000
_cell.length_c   1.000
_cell.angle_alpha   90.00
_cell.angle_beta   90.00
_cell.angle_gamma   90.00
#
_symmetry.space_group_name_H-M   'P 1'
#
loop_
_entity.id
_entity.type
_entity.pdbx_description
1 polymer ?
#
loop_
_entity_poly.entity_id
_entity_poly.type
_entity_poly.pdbx_seq_one_letter_code
_entity_poly.pdbx_strand_id
1 'polypeptide(L)'
;MAHQFRQLVLLCAFVGWMTTTVAQTTSFSSTADATSLATFPWCQCLSYGCSCSPYRLNLISSVPVGSNFRTCLSMDYVGCDPTLACCQAMLESVDKVAFETTAACGASKANIVSVTFDGKMHLSWNTYTHSPGYELKIYNLNRNSSTFAGIPICITTTASCASWSDICYSSTLGTCRYTFADSPTTNYCPVCNTGQPPPPAPPPLVPGRFRPPPPPPSPKPSPPTPPPSPLPPPPLTPARLRPPPPPPSPKPPPPRPPPSPTPPPPLTPARLRPPPPPPSPPSPPPPKAPRRPRPPPPPPPDSPPAPPVAVPCIADLYVYIMPPLAPLRRLMATNALTFTNESCTMLANLIETGFAVQAPIVGSKLLVNFVETACEPMFLQMHGVFMTAEDGHRLETWLNGPQGIQSWMFNVTGGDLCGKHAGYTVFGTVLSDQVNCIKGEYTVTCNPPPPPFLSPPSPPGPAQLASPSPPLPPPPSPPPPSPPPPSPPPPSPLPPS
;
A
#
# COMPACT_ATOMS: atom_id res chain seq x y z
N MET A 1 15.35 29.81 68.04
CA MET A 1 16.22 29.20 67.01
C MET A 1 16.89 27.99 67.65
N ALA A 2 16.20 26.85 67.67
CA ALA A 2 16.56 25.75 68.56
C ALA A 2 16.01 24.39 68.12
N HIS A 3 16.74 23.35 68.52
CA HIS A 3 16.45 21.91 68.63
C HIS A 3 16.48 21.06 67.34
N GLN A 4 17.37 20.08 67.15
CA GLN A 4 17.73 18.84 67.89
C GLN A 4 16.76 17.65 67.73
N PHE A 5 17.39 16.49 67.42
CA PHE A 5 17.09 15.10 67.80
C PHE A 5 16.29 14.14 66.89
N ARG A 6 17.07 13.21 66.31
CA ARG A 6 16.98 11.72 66.33
C ARG A 6 15.64 11.00 66.62
N GLN A 7 15.36 10.04 65.73
CA GLN A 7 14.77 8.69 65.90
C GLN A 7 13.42 8.51 66.63
N LEU A 8 12.42 7.94 65.95
CA LEU A 8 11.71 6.72 66.41
C LEU A 8 10.86 6.07 65.31
N VAL A 9 10.88 4.73 65.31
CA VAL A 9 10.07 3.78 64.55
C VAL A 9 8.73 3.55 65.30
N LEU A 10 7.71 3.04 64.57
CA LEU A 10 6.51 2.28 64.99
C LEU A 10 5.12 2.99 64.99
N LEU A 11 4.32 2.53 63.99
CA LEU A 11 2.98 1.94 64.09
C LEU A 11 1.83 2.74 64.76
N CYS A 12 0.86 3.15 63.93
CA CYS A 12 -0.56 2.93 64.20
C CYS A 12 -1.34 2.72 62.89
N ALA A 13 -2.15 1.67 62.91
CA ALA A 13 -2.91 1.12 61.81
C ALA A 13 -4.12 2.00 61.43
N PHE A 14 -4.37 2.15 60.13
CA PHE A 14 -5.73 2.31 59.62
C PHE A 14 -5.92 1.36 58.44
N VAL A 15 -6.57 0.25 58.75
CA VAL A 15 -7.16 -0.70 57.80
C VAL A 15 -8.38 -0.01 57.19
N GLY A 16 -8.24 0.47 55.95
CA GLY A 16 -9.35 0.92 55.11
C GLY A 16 -9.50 -0.05 53.96
N TRP A 17 -10.51 -0.90 54.03
CA TRP A 17 -10.94 -1.76 52.94
C TRP A 17 -11.34 -0.92 51.72
N MET A 18 -10.55 -0.97 50.66
CA MET A 18 -11.00 -0.67 49.31
C MET A 18 -11.16 -2.00 48.61
N THR A 19 -12.42 -2.41 48.40
CA THR A 19 -12.78 -3.54 47.54
C THR A 19 -12.49 -3.14 46.10
N THR A 20 -11.30 -3.46 45.63
CA THR A 20 -10.93 -3.38 44.22
C THR A 20 -11.70 -4.46 43.46
N THR A 21 -12.82 -4.09 42.84
CA THR A 21 -13.44 -4.90 41.78
C THR A 21 -12.47 -4.96 40.62
N VAL A 22 -11.62 -5.99 40.60
CA VAL A 22 -10.82 -6.35 39.44
C VAL A 22 -11.81 -6.87 38.39
N ALA A 23 -12.12 -6.05 37.39
CA ALA A 23 -12.69 -6.54 36.15
C ALA A 23 -11.69 -7.55 35.59
N GLN A 24 -12.08 -8.82 35.54
CA GLN A 24 -11.32 -9.86 34.89
C GLN A 24 -11.27 -9.55 33.40
N THR A 25 -10.21 -8.88 32.97
CA THR A 25 -9.79 -8.85 31.58
C THR A 25 -9.45 -10.29 31.23
N THR A 26 -10.39 -11.01 30.64
CA THR A 26 -10.11 -12.30 30.00
C THR A 26 -9.16 -12.02 28.84
N SER A 27 -7.87 -12.13 29.10
CA SER A 27 -6.84 -12.19 28.07
C SER A 27 -7.10 -13.46 27.26
N PHE A 28 -7.79 -13.32 26.13
CA PHE A 28 -7.75 -14.33 25.09
C PHE A 28 -6.32 -14.34 24.54
N SER A 29 -5.49 -15.25 25.04
CA SER A 29 -4.25 -15.63 24.36
C SER A 29 -4.63 -16.28 23.03
N SER A 30 -4.81 -15.49 21.98
CA SER A 30 -4.63 -16.00 20.63
C SER A 30 -3.13 -16.28 20.49
N THR A 31 -2.73 -17.53 20.66
CA THR A 31 -1.48 -18.04 20.12
C THR A 31 -1.58 -17.92 18.60
N ALA A 32 -1.34 -16.72 18.07
CA ALA A 32 -1.01 -16.53 16.68
C ALA A 32 0.35 -17.20 16.50
N ASP A 33 0.31 -18.46 16.05
CA ASP A 33 1.50 -19.23 15.72
C ASP A 33 2.41 -18.38 14.85
N ALA A 34 3.68 -18.24 15.23
CA ALA A 34 4.69 -17.50 14.46
C ALA A 34 4.81 -18.00 13.00
N THR A 35 4.29 -19.20 12.71
CA THR A 35 4.09 -19.76 11.38
C THR A 35 3.17 -18.93 10.48
N SER A 36 2.29 -18.08 11.02
CA SER A 36 1.35 -17.28 10.22
C SER A 36 2.04 -16.21 9.37
N LEU A 37 3.18 -15.67 9.83
CA LEU A 37 3.97 -14.69 9.09
C LEU A 37 4.60 -15.26 7.81
N ALA A 38 4.80 -16.58 7.73
CA ALA A 38 5.37 -17.23 6.57
C ALA A 38 4.36 -17.41 5.42
N THR A 39 3.08 -17.09 5.64
CA THR A 39 2.00 -17.34 4.67
C THR A 39 1.15 -16.11 4.45
N PHE A 40 0.51 -16.04 3.27
CA PHE A 40 -0.45 -15.00 2.94
C PHE A 40 -1.47 -14.80 4.09
N PRO A 41 -1.72 -13.57 4.57
CA PRO A 41 -1.43 -12.27 3.94
C PRO A 41 -0.11 -11.58 4.36
N TRP A 42 0.86 -12.34 4.92
CA TRP A 42 2.17 -11.86 5.35
C TRP A 42 2.10 -10.63 6.26
N CYS A 43 1.12 -10.62 7.15
CA CYS A 43 0.97 -9.67 8.24
C CYS A 43 0.42 -10.39 9.47
N GLN A 44 0.60 -9.80 10.66
CA GLN A 44 0.04 -10.32 11.90
C GLN A 44 -1.35 -9.74 12.14
N CYS A 45 -2.33 -10.63 12.27
CA CYS A 45 -3.71 -10.26 12.54
C CYS A 45 -4.24 -11.08 13.72
N LEU A 46 -5.22 -10.52 14.44
CA LEU A 46 -5.87 -11.19 15.56
C LEU A 46 -6.74 -12.37 15.12
N SER A 47 -7.25 -12.33 13.88
CA SER A 47 -8.02 -13.42 13.28
C SER A 47 -7.82 -13.50 11.77
N TYR A 48 -7.73 -14.74 11.27
CA TYR A 48 -7.59 -15.07 9.86
C TYR A 48 -8.77 -15.88 9.29
N GLY A 49 -9.75 -16.25 10.12
CA GLY A 49 -10.84 -17.13 9.70
C GLY A 49 -11.78 -16.44 8.72
N CYS A 50 -12.06 -17.05 7.56
CA CYS A 50 -13.00 -16.46 6.57
C CYS A 50 -14.41 -16.21 7.14
N SER A 51 -14.83 -16.96 8.17
CA SER A 51 -16.11 -16.74 8.87
C SER A 51 -16.21 -15.38 9.57
N CYS A 52 -15.09 -14.68 9.77
CA CYS A 52 -15.06 -13.30 10.26
C CYS A 52 -15.42 -12.27 9.18
N SER A 53 -15.35 -12.61 7.89
CA SER A 53 -15.64 -11.64 6.83
C SER A 53 -17.14 -11.59 6.54
N PRO A 54 -17.77 -10.40 6.54
CA PRO A 54 -19.12 -10.23 6.02
C PRO A 54 -19.19 -10.28 4.49
N TYR A 55 -18.04 -10.32 3.82
CA TYR A 55 -17.94 -10.12 2.38
C TYR A 55 -17.27 -11.30 1.67
N ARG A 56 -17.63 -11.47 0.41
CA ARG A 56 -17.05 -12.47 -0.48
C ARG A 56 -16.73 -11.85 -1.83
N LEU A 57 -15.61 -12.28 -2.43
CA LEU A 57 -15.32 -11.92 -3.81
C LEU A 57 -15.90 -12.94 -4.77
N ASN A 58 -16.57 -12.46 -5.81
CA ASN A 58 -17.06 -13.27 -6.91
C ASN A 58 -16.55 -12.71 -8.23
N LEU A 59 -16.01 -13.60 -9.08
CA LEU A 59 -15.54 -13.22 -10.41
C LEU A 59 -16.74 -12.84 -11.29
N ILE A 60 -16.77 -11.61 -11.78
CA ILE A 60 -17.80 -11.12 -12.72
C ILE A 60 -17.37 -11.45 -14.15
N SER A 61 -16.15 -11.05 -14.52
CA SER A 61 -15.63 -11.22 -15.87
C SER A 61 -14.09 -11.18 -15.88
N SER A 62 -13.49 -11.83 -16.88
CA SER A 62 -12.08 -11.69 -17.21
C SER A 62 -11.98 -11.71 -18.74
N VAL A 63 -11.67 -10.56 -19.34
CA VAL A 63 -11.72 -10.38 -20.80
C VAL A 63 -10.51 -9.61 -21.30
N PRO A 64 -10.01 -9.90 -22.52
CA PRO A 64 -8.98 -9.09 -23.14
C PRO A 64 -9.53 -7.70 -23.51
N VAL A 65 -8.71 -6.66 -23.29
CA VAL A 65 -8.99 -5.26 -23.64
C VAL A 65 -7.77 -4.69 -24.37
N GLY A 66 -7.77 -4.78 -25.69
CA GLY A 66 -6.60 -4.46 -26.51
C GLY A 66 -5.46 -5.46 -26.29
N SER A 67 -4.28 -4.97 -25.91
CA SER A 67 -3.13 -5.81 -25.52
C SER A 67 -3.12 -6.20 -24.03
N ASN A 68 -4.11 -5.73 -23.28
CA ASN A 68 -4.21 -5.93 -21.83
C ASN A 68 -5.34 -6.92 -21.52
N PHE A 69 -5.41 -7.37 -20.27
CA PHE A 69 -6.52 -8.14 -19.74
C PHE A 69 -7.20 -7.37 -18.62
N ARG A 70 -8.52 -7.44 -18.54
CA ARG A 70 -9.31 -6.81 -17.48
C ARG A 70 -10.12 -7.86 -16.75
N THR A 71 -9.84 -8.03 -15.47
CA THR A 71 -10.57 -8.93 -14.58
C THR A 71 -11.37 -8.12 -13.58
N CYS A 72 -12.69 -8.32 -13.55
CA CYS A 72 -13.61 -7.64 -12.66
C CYS A 72 -14.22 -8.61 -11.65
N LEU A 73 -14.31 -8.19 -10.39
CA LEU A 73 -14.87 -8.93 -9.27
C LEU A 73 -15.92 -8.11 -8.55
N SER A 74 -16.99 -8.73 -8.07
CA SER A 74 -17.95 -8.10 -7.16
C SER A 74 -17.60 -8.44 -5.72
N MET A 75 -17.90 -7.52 -4.82
CA MET A 75 -17.89 -7.75 -3.37
C MET A 75 -19.30 -8.01 -2.91
N ASP A 76 -19.63 -9.26 -2.66
CA ASP A 76 -20.96 -9.64 -2.23
C ASP A 76 -21.03 -9.68 -0.71
N TYR A 77 -22.08 -9.09 -0.13
CA TYR A 77 -22.35 -9.21 1.29
C TYR A 77 -22.98 -10.58 1.58
N VAL A 78 -22.26 -11.40 2.32
CA VAL A 78 -22.70 -12.76 2.73
C VAL A 78 -23.09 -12.81 4.21
N GLY A 79 -22.79 -11.75 4.97
CA GLY A 79 -23.00 -11.69 6.41
C GLY A 79 -21.93 -12.46 7.20
N CYS A 80 -21.85 -12.16 8.49
CA CYS A 80 -21.02 -12.87 9.47
C CYS A 80 -21.72 -12.80 10.84
N ASP A 81 -21.21 -13.50 11.85
CA ASP A 81 -21.74 -13.42 13.20
C ASP A 81 -21.39 -12.04 13.82
N PRO A 82 -22.39 -11.17 14.03
CA PRO A 82 -22.14 -9.80 14.51
C PRO A 82 -21.69 -9.76 15.97
N THR A 83 -21.66 -10.88 16.69
CA THR A 83 -21.08 -10.95 18.03
C THR A 83 -19.56 -11.06 18.02
N LEU A 84 -18.97 -11.41 16.88
CA LEU A 84 -17.52 -11.46 16.71
C LEU A 84 -16.95 -10.07 16.44
N ALA A 85 -15.95 -9.65 17.23
CA ALA A 85 -15.28 -8.35 17.07
C ALA A 85 -14.70 -8.14 15.66
N CYS A 86 -14.19 -9.21 15.04
CA CYS A 86 -13.70 -9.19 13.66
C CYS A 86 -14.81 -8.86 12.65
N CYS A 87 -16.02 -9.40 12.84
CA CYS A 87 -17.17 -9.13 11.97
C CYS A 87 -17.62 -7.68 12.12
N GLN A 88 -17.75 -7.20 13.37
CA GLN A 88 -18.12 -5.82 13.67
C GLN A 88 -17.16 -4.81 13.04
N ALA A 89 -15.85 -5.00 13.23
CA ALA A 89 -14.83 -4.14 12.65
C ALA A 89 -14.95 -4.07 11.11
N MET A 90 -15.19 -5.20 10.44
CA MET A 90 -15.35 -5.27 8.98
C MET A 90 -16.68 -4.68 8.49
N LEU A 91 -17.74 -4.70 9.30
CA LEU A 91 -19.01 -4.04 9.00
C LEU A 91 -18.89 -2.51 9.09
N GLU A 92 -18.05 -2.03 10.02
CA GLU A 92 -17.77 -0.61 10.24
C GLU A 92 -16.78 -0.05 9.20
N SER A 93 -15.72 -0.80 8.89
CA SER A 93 -14.67 -0.37 7.98
C SER A 93 -14.02 -1.54 7.24
N VAL A 94 -13.76 -1.36 5.96
CA VAL A 94 -12.83 -2.14 5.15
C VAL A 94 -11.90 -1.15 4.49
N ASP A 95 -10.63 -1.21 4.88
CA ASP A 95 -9.59 -0.33 4.36
C ASP A 95 -8.79 -0.99 3.23
N LYS A 96 -8.67 -2.32 3.25
CA LYS A 96 -7.76 -3.05 2.38
C LYS A 96 -8.40 -4.31 1.81
N VAL A 97 -8.07 -4.61 0.57
CA VAL A 97 -8.22 -5.96 -0.01
C VAL A 97 -6.88 -6.39 -0.58
N ALA A 98 -6.52 -7.66 -0.37
CA ALA A 98 -5.30 -8.22 -0.89
C ALA A 98 -5.56 -9.57 -1.57
N PHE A 99 -4.78 -9.85 -2.62
CA PHE A 99 -4.83 -11.08 -3.39
C PHE A 99 -3.49 -11.79 -3.32
N GLU A 100 -3.50 -13.10 -3.09
CA GLU A 100 -2.34 -13.94 -3.34
C GLU A 100 -2.20 -14.08 -4.86
N THR A 101 -1.06 -13.67 -5.41
CA THR A 101 -0.83 -13.61 -6.87
C THR A 101 0.27 -14.57 -7.28
N THR A 102 0.39 -14.84 -8.58
CA THR A 102 1.59 -15.49 -9.13
C THR A 102 2.75 -14.48 -9.23
N ALA A 103 3.97 -15.01 -9.41
CA ALA A 103 5.13 -14.19 -9.72
C ALA A 103 4.91 -13.29 -10.94
N ALA A 104 4.11 -13.76 -11.90
CA ALA A 104 3.86 -13.04 -13.13
C ALA A 104 3.12 -11.71 -12.88
N CYS A 105 2.28 -11.65 -11.83
CA CYS A 105 1.60 -10.42 -11.43
C CYS A 105 2.34 -9.65 -10.33
N GLY A 106 2.74 -10.32 -9.23
CA GLY A 106 3.23 -9.61 -8.04
C GLY A 106 4.74 -9.38 -8.00
N ALA A 107 5.54 -9.97 -8.90
CA ALA A 107 6.99 -9.68 -8.97
C ALA A 107 7.28 -8.31 -9.61
N SER A 108 6.35 -7.76 -10.40
CA SER A 108 6.52 -6.47 -11.04
C SER A 108 5.21 -5.69 -11.09
N LYS A 109 5.21 -4.52 -10.43
CA LYS A 109 4.08 -3.58 -10.45
C LYS A 109 3.66 -3.19 -11.88
N ALA A 110 4.60 -3.16 -12.83
CA ALA A 110 4.35 -2.80 -14.23
C ALA A 110 3.43 -3.79 -14.96
N ASN A 111 3.25 -5.01 -14.43
CA ASN A 111 2.32 -5.99 -15.00
C ASN A 111 0.87 -5.72 -14.63
N ILE A 112 0.63 -4.81 -13.67
CA ILE A 112 -0.69 -4.28 -13.33
C ILE A 112 -0.77 -2.85 -13.86
N VAL A 113 -1.58 -2.66 -14.88
CA VAL A 113 -1.74 -1.37 -15.57
C VAL A 113 -2.58 -0.41 -14.73
N SER A 114 -3.69 -0.90 -14.18
CA SER A 114 -4.58 -0.08 -13.36
C SER A 114 -5.50 -0.92 -12.49
N VAL A 115 -5.92 -0.32 -11.37
CA VAL A 115 -7.03 -0.80 -10.55
C VAL A 115 -8.15 0.22 -10.67
N THR A 116 -9.37 -0.26 -10.84
CA THR A 116 -10.58 0.58 -10.81
C THR A 116 -11.54 0.04 -9.76
N PHE A 117 -12.22 0.95 -9.08
CA PHE A 117 -13.21 0.67 -8.06
C PHE A 117 -14.46 1.45 -8.43
N ASP A 118 -15.59 0.76 -8.63
CA ASP A 118 -16.83 1.38 -9.16
C ASP A 118 -16.60 2.12 -10.50
N GLY A 119 -15.77 1.51 -11.37
CA GLY A 119 -15.39 2.10 -12.66
C GLY A 119 -14.45 3.31 -12.59
N LYS A 120 -14.13 3.82 -11.41
CA LYS A 120 -13.18 4.93 -11.20
C LYS A 120 -11.79 4.41 -10.95
N MET A 121 -10.77 5.09 -11.48
CA MET A 121 -9.37 4.71 -11.23
C MET A 121 -9.03 4.84 -9.75
N HIS A 122 -8.51 3.77 -9.16
CA HIS A 122 -8.04 3.72 -7.79
C HIS A 122 -6.52 3.68 -7.81
N LEU A 123 -5.86 4.68 -7.22
CA LEU A 123 -4.41 4.83 -7.29
C LEU A 123 -3.67 4.15 -6.14
N SER A 124 -4.38 3.84 -5.04
CA SER A 124 -3.77 3.31 -3.84
C SER A 124 -3.71 1.78 -3.89
N TRP A 125 -2.70 1.27 -4.58
CA TRP A 125 -2.41 -0.16 -4.67
C TRP A 125 -0.92 -0.40 -4.93
N ASN A 126 -0.45 -1.58 -4.52
CA ASN A 126 0.93 -1.99 -4.73
C ASN A 126 1.08 -3.51 -4.80
N THR A 127 2.17 -3.97 -5.38
CA THR A 127 2.54 -5.39 -5.41
C THR A 127 3.69 -5.65 -4.43
N TYR A 128 3.67 -6.80 -3.77
CA TYR A 128 4.71 -7.21 -2.83
C TYR A 128 5.25 -8.59 -3.21
N THR A 129 6.56 -8.75 -3.04
CA THR A 129 7.24 -10.04 -3.16
C THR A 129 7.61 -10.51 -1.77
N HIS A 130 7.18 -11.72 -1.43
CA HIS A 130 7.44 -12.40 -0.17
C HIS A 130 8.20 -13.70 -0.44
N SER A 131 8.84 -14.25 0.58
CA SER A 131 9.48 -15.56 0.48
C SER A 131 8.68 -16.58 1.30
N PRO A 132 7.91 -17.51 0.71
CA PRO A 132 7.58 -17.66 -0.71
C PRO A 132 6.20 -17.09 -1.05
N GLY A 133 6.12 -16.10 -1.94
CA GLY A 133 4.84 -15.72 -2.55
C GLY A 133 4.80 -14.28 -3.06
N TYR A 134 3.66 -13.92 -3.62
CA TYR A 134 3.47 -12.63 -4.23
C TYR A 134 2.08 -12.10 -3.88
N GLU A 135 1.96 -10.80 -3.78
CA GLU A 135 0.74 -10.17 -3.30
C GLU A 135 0.40 -8.93 -4.11
N LEU A 136 -0.89 -8.71 -4.36
CA LEU A 136 -1.43 -7.41 -4.76
C LEU A 136 -2.26 -6.87 -3.60
N LYS A 137 -1.88 -5.72 -3.03
CA LYS A 137 -2.65 -5.01 -2.01
C LYS A 137 -3.28 -3.75 -2.58
N ILE A 138 -4.53 -3.50 -2.23
CA ILE A 138 -5.33 -2.35 -2.65
C ILE A 138 -5.83 -1.70 -1.36
N TYR A 139 -5.44 -0.45 -1.13
CA TYR A 139 -5.51 0.27 0.15
C TYR A 139 -6.53 1.41 0.12
N ASN A 140 -6.75 2.06 1.28
CA ASN A 140 -7.53 3.28 1.41
C ASN A 140 -8.91 3.16 0.77
N LEU A 141 -9.52 1.98 0.91
CA LEU A 141 -10.85 1.73 0.37
C LEU A 141 -11.89 2.60 1.09
N ASN A 142 -11.72 2.80 2.40
CA ASN A 142 -12.62 3.58 3.26
C ASN A 142 -14.09 3.17 3.05
N ARG A 143 -14.35 1.85 3.06
CA ARG A 143 -15.67 1.27 2.81
C ARG A 143 -16.26 0.71 4.08
N ASN A 144 -17.56 0.49 4.08
CA ASN A 144 -18.30 -0.11 5.18
C ASN A 144 -19.42 -0.98 4.61
N SER A 145 -20.20 -1.62 5.47
CA SER A 145 -21.31 -2.51 5.07
C SER A 145 -22.30 -1.88 4.09
N SER A 146 -22.54 -0.56 4.18
CA SER A 146 -23.46 0.16 3.29
C SER A 146 -22.85 0.56 1.94
N THR A 147 -21.53 0.64 1.84
CA THR A 147 -20.81 1.18 0.68
C THR A 147 -19.90 0.18 -0.01
N PHE A 148 -19.67 -1.00 0.57
CA PHE A 148 -18.76 -1.99 -0.01
C PHE A 148 -19.47 -2.99 -0.92
N ALA A 149 -20.67 -3.42 -0.52
CA ALA A 149 -21.39 -4.48 -1.20
C ALA A 149 -21.82 -4.07 -2.62
N GLY A 150 -21.67 -4.98 -3.57
CA GLY A 150 -22.04 -4.82 -4.97
C GLY A 150 -21.06 -3.98 -5.80
N ILE A 151 -20.03 -3.38 -5.20
CA ILE A 151 -19.09 -2.57 -5.96
C ILE A 151 -18.13 -3.47 -6.75
N PRO A 152 -17.99 -3.25 -8.07
CA PRO A 152 -17.00 -3.97 -8.85
C PRO A 152 -15.61 -3.39 -8.63
N ILE A 153 -14.63 -4.26 -8.39
CA ILE A 153 -13.21 -3.97 -8.53
C ILE A 153 -12.72 -4.59 -9.83
N CYS A 154 -12.12 -3.79 -10.70
CA CYS A 154 -11.50 -4.31 -11.91
C CYS A 154 -10.01 -4.01 -11.93
N ILE A 155 -9.23 -5.06 -12.19
CA ILE A 155 -7.78 -5.03 -12.29
C ILE A 155 -7.44 -5.22 -13.77
N THR A 156 -6.70 -4.26 -14.34
CA THR A 156 -6.22 -4.32 -15.71
C THR A 156 -4.74 -4.67 -15.69
N THR A 157 -4.34 -5.66 -16.48
CA THR A 157 -3.00 -6.26 -16.45
C THR A 157 -2.43 -6.40 -17.85
N THR A 158 -1.11 -6.56 -17.94
CA THR A 158 -0.42 -6.83 -19.21
C THR A 158 -0.43 -8.33 -19.55
N ALA A 159 0.10 -8.69 -20.72
CA ALA A 159 0.11 -10.06 -21.22
C ALA A 159 0.87 -11.07 -20.31
N SER A 160 1.82 -10.63 -19.49
CA SER A 160 2.53 -11.50 -18.53
C SER A 160 1.65 -11.89 -17.33
N CYS A 161 0.62 -11.11 -17.02
CA CYS A 161 -0.32 -11.29 -15.90
C CYS A 161 -1.75 -11.40 -16.46
N ALA A 162 -1.94 -12.22 -17.50
CA ALA A 162 -3.10 -12.16 -18.38
C ALA A 162 -4.34 -12.93 -17.88
N SER A 163 -4.20 -13.80 -16.89
CA SER A 163 -5.32 -14.64 -16.44
C SER A 163 -5.82 -14.25 -15.06
N TRP A 164 -7.09 -14.57 -14.80
CA TRP A 164 -7.65 -14.54 -13.44
C TRP A 164 -6.79 -15.34 -12.45
N SER A 165 -6.30 -16.50 -12.88
CA SER A 165 -5.36 -17.30 -12.09
C SER A 165 -4.02 -16.60 -11.83
N ASP A 166 -3.56 -15.67 -12.67
CA ASP A 166 -2.33 -14.95 -12.33
C ASP A 166 -2.58 -13.91 -11.23
N ILE A 167 -3.72 -13.23 -11.30
CA ILE A 167 -4.12 -12.18 -10.34
C ILE A 167 -4.52 -12.77 -9.00
N CYS A 168 -5.12 -13.95 -8.99
CA CYS A 168 -5.54 -14.60 -7.76
C CYS A 168 -5.30 -16.11 -7.79
N TYR A 169 -4.20 -16.53 -7.17
CA TYR A 169 -3.79 -17.92 -7.10
C TYR A 169 -3.02 -18.22 -5.83
N SER A 170 -3.51 -19.23 -5.12
CA SER A 170 -2.77 -19.87 -4.05
C SER A 170 -2.11 -21.13 -4.58
N SER A 171 -0.77 -21.16 -4.54
CA SER A 171 -0.01 -22.34 -4.95
C SER A 171 -0.34 -23.57 -4.09
N THR A 172 -0.73 -23.35 -2.84
CA THR A 172 -1.10 -24.41 -1.89
C THR A 172 -2.47 -25.00 -2.16
N LEU A 173 -3.44 -24.20 -2.62
CA LEU A 173 -4.84 -24.61 -2.73
C LEU A 173 -5.33 -24.76 -4.18
N GLY A 174 -4.60 -24.23 -5.15
CA GLY A 174 -5.03 -24.18 -6.55
C GLY A 174 -6.26 -23.29 -6.81
N THR A 175 -6.69 -22.52 -5.81
CA THR A 175 -7.81 -21.59 -5.88
C THR A 175 -7.34 -20.16 -5.61
N CYS A 176 -8.13 -19.18 -6.03
CA CYS A 176 -7.88 -17.79 -5.66
C CYS A 176 -8.06 -17.60 -4.16
N ARG A 177 -7.01 -17.08 -3.51
CA ARG A 177 -6.96 -16.74 -2.08
C ARG A 177 -6.81 -15.23 -1.93
N TYR A 178 -7.64 -14.65 -1.08
CA TYR A 178 -7.69 -13.21 -0.84
C TYR A 178 -7.94 -12.93 0.64
N THR A 179 -7.66 -11.70 1.08
CA THR A 179 -8.02 -11.21 2.41
C THR A 179 -8.60 -9.83 2.29
N PHE A 180 -9.41 -9.46 3.27
CA PHE A 180 -9.72 -8.06 3.55
C PHE A 180 -9.01 -7.62 4.82
N ALA A 181 -8.92 -6.31 5.08
CA ALA A 181 -8.54 -5.78 6.39
C ALA A 181 -9.46 -4.63 6.81
N ASP A 182 -9.75 -4.57 8.12
CA ASP A 182 -10.67 -3.60 8.73
C ASP A 182 -10.09 -2.18 8.72
N SER A 183 -8.79 -2.08 8.96
CA SER A 183 -8.10 -0.81 9.18
C SER A 183 -6.72 -0.78 8.49
N PRO A 184 -6.09 0.41 8.40
CA PRO A 184 -4.72 0.53 7.92
C PRO A 184 -3.73 -0.30 8.76
N THR A 185 -3.92 -0.34 10.09
CA THR A 185 -3.11 -1.13 11.04
C THR A 185 -3.40 -2.63 10.96
N THR A 186 -4.47 -3.03 10.26
CA THR A 186 -4.71 -4.43 9.88
C THR A 186 -4.94 -5.34 11.10
N ASN A 187 -5.95 -5.03 11.91
CA ASN A 187 -6.23 -5.79 13.13
C ASN A 187 -6.84 -7.16 12.81
N TYR A 188 -7.74 -7.23 11.83
CA TYR A 188 -8.45 -8.44 11.41
C TYR A 188 -8.25 -8.69 9.92
N CYS A 189 -7.88 -9.92 9.55
CA CYS A 189 -7.52 -10.27 8.17
C CYS A 189 -8.12 -11.59 7.74
N PRO A 190 -9.45 -11.68 7.62
CA PRO A 190 -10.09 -12.93 7.21
C PRO A 190 -9.60 -13.35 5.83
N VAL A 191 -8.94 -14.51 5.78
CA VAL A 191 -8.40 -15.10 4.56
C VAL A 191 -9.45 -16.04 3.99
N CYS A 192 -9.88 -15.76 2.76
CA CYS A 192 -10.95 -16.46 2.07
C CYS A 192 -10.48 -17.00 0.72
N ASN A 193 -11.22 -17.98 0.18
CA ASN A 193 -10.97 -18.56 -1.15
C ASN A 193 -12.20 -18.44 -2.03
N THR A 194 -12.03 -18.07 -3.31
CA THR A 194 -13.15 -18.13 -4.27
C THR A 194 -13.39 -19.58 -4.66
N GLY A 195 -14.49 -20.17 -4.24
CA GLY A 195 -14.87 -21.54 -4.62
C GLY A 195 -15.42 -22.39 -3.48
N GLN A 196 -15.26 -21.97 -2.22
CA GLN A 196 -15.96 -22.63 -1.13
C GLN A 196 -17.42 -22.15 -1.12
N PRO A 197 -18.43 -22.98 -1.41
CA PRO A 197 -19.81 -22.61 -1.08
C PRO A 197 -19.84 -22.23 0.42
N PRO A 198 -20.66 -21.24 0.85
CA PRO A 198 -20.76 -20.91 2.27
C PRO A 198 -21.00 -22.22 3.04
N PRO A 199 -20.30 -22.47 4.16
CA PRO A 199 -20.65 -23.61 5.00
C PRO A 199 -22.16 -23.53 5.23
N PRO A 200 -22.92 -24.61 4.94
CA PRO A 200 -24.37 -24.57 5.04
C PRO A 200 -24.73 -24.01 6.42
N ALA A 201 -25.59 -22.99 6.46
CA ALA A 201 -26.03 -22.39 7.72
C ALA A 201 -26.38 -23.52 8.69
N PRO A 202 -25.88 -23.49 9.95
CA PRO A 202 -26.12 -24.57 10.89
C PRO A 202 -27.64 -24.81 10.92
N PRO A 203 -28.09 -26.04 10.64
CA PRO A 203 -29.52 -26.32 10.57
C PRO A 203 -30.14 -25.84 11.89
N PRO A 204 -31.30 -25.16 11.86
CA PRO A 204 -31.98 -24.80 13.09
C PRO A 204 -32.07 -26.07 13.93
N LEU A 205 -31.56 -26.01 15.16
CA LEU A 205 -31.55 -27.13 16.10
C LEU A 205 -33.00 -27.52 16.36
N VAL A 206 -33.56 -28.38 15.51
CA VAL A 206 -34.87 -28.99 15.72
C VAL A 206 -34.66 -30.07 16.77
N PRO A 207 -35.29 -29.95 17.95
CA PRO A 207 -35.20 -30.99 18.95
C PRO A 207 -35.87 -32.27 18.43
N GLY A 208 -35.05 -33.27 18.15
CA GLY A 208 -35.45 -34.68 18.10
C GLY A 208 -36.21 -35.13 16.86
N ARG A 209 -35.50 -35.86 15.98
CA ARG A 209 -35.95 -37.15 15.42
C ARG A 209 -34.84 -37.74 14.56
N PHE A 210 -34.20 -38.79 15.07
CA PHE A 210 -33.33 -39.67 14.29
C PHE A 210 -34.14 -40.29 13.15
N ARG A 211 -33.79 -39.97 11.90
CA ARG A 211 -34.19 -40.78 10.74
C ARG A 211 -32.99 -41.58 10.25
N PRO A 212 -33.18 -42.88 9.93
CA PRO A 212 -32.12 -43.72 9.37
C PRO A 212 -31.69 -43.23 7.98
N PRO A 213 -30.43 -43.49 7.59
CA PRO A 213 -29.86 -43.01 6.33
C PRO A 213 -30.53 -43.68 5.12
N PRO A 214 -30.78 -42.94 4.03
CA PRO A 214 -31.28 -43.51 2.79
C PRO A 214 -30.21 -44.38 2.10
N PRO A 215 -30.62 -45.43 1.36
CA PRO A 215 -29.73 -46.32 0.65
C PRO A 215 -28.99 -45.61 -0.50
N PRO A 216 -27.79 -46.11 -0.88
CA PRO A 216 -26.94 -45.48 -1.89
C PRO A 216 -27.59 -45.49 -3.29
N PRO A 217 -27.50 -44.39 -4.05
CA PRO A 217 -28.04 -44.34 -5.41
C PRO A 217 -27.22 -45.20 -6.38
N SER A 218 -27.91 -45.92 -7.24
CA SER A 218 -27.33 -46.77 -8.29
C SER A 218 -26.47 -45.96 -9.29
N PRO A 219 -25.40 -46.56 -9.84
CA PRO A 219 -24.46 -45.88 -10.75
C PRO A 219 -25.13 -45.46 -12.05
N LYS A 220 -24.94 -44.19 -12.42
CA LYS A 220 -25.49 -43.59 -13.64
C LYS A 220 -24.66 -44.04 -14.86
N PRO A 221 -25.28 -44.40 -16.00
CA PRO A 221 -24.57 -44.78 -17.22
C PRO A 221 -23.67 -43.66 -17.75
N SER A 222 -22.49 -44.04 -18.24
CA SER A 222 -21.51 -43.13 -18.84
C SER A 222 -22.09 -42.42 -20.08
N PRO A 223 -21.87 -41.11 -20.25
CA PRO A 223 -22.29 -40.41 -21.45
C PRO A 223 -21.46 -40.83 -22.68
N PRO A 224 -22.08 -40.86 -23.88
CA PRO A 224 -21.37 -41.14 -25.12
C PRO A 224 -20.35 -40.03 -25.44
N THR A 225 -19.21 -40.46 -25.99
CA THR A 225 -18.10 -39.61 -26.42
C THR A 225 -18.54 -38.64 -27.52
N PRO A 226 -18.22 -37.34 -27.41
CA PRO A 226 -18.53 -36.36 -28.45
C PRO A 226 -17.66 -36.58 -29.70
N PRO A 227 -18.19 -36.29 -30.91
CA PRO A 227 -17.46 -36.41 -32.15
C PRO A 227 -16.30 -35.40 -32.26
N PRO A 228 -15.23 -35.73 -33.01
CA PRO A 228 -14.07 -34.86 -33.16
C PRO A 228 -14.43 -33.56 -33.88
N SER A 229 -14.02 -32.43 -33.29
CA SER A 229 -14.19 -31.10 -33.87
C SER A 229 -13.46 -30.96 -35.21
N PRO A 230 -14.06 -30.30 -36.21
CA PRO A 230 -13.42 -30.05 -37.50
C PRO A 230 -12.20 -29.12 -37.37
N LEU A 231 -11.17 -29.42 -38.15
CA LEU A 231 -9.92 -28.65 -38.25
C LEU A 231 -10.20 -27.20 -38.70
N PRO A 232 -9.55 -26.20 -38.08
CA PRO A 232 -9.68 -24.81 -38.48
C PRO A 232 -9.05 -24.54 -39.87
N PRO A 233 -9.63 -23.64 -40.68
CA PRO A 233 -9.10 -23.29 -41.98
C PRO A 233 -7.77 -22.52 -41.87
N PRO A 234 -6.89 -22.62 -42.90
CA PRO A 234 -5.59 -21.96 -42.91
C PRO A 234 -5.73 -20.42 -42.91
N PRO A 235 -4.80 -19.71 -42.23
CA PRO A 235 -4.84 -18.26 -42.13
C PRO A 235 -4.56 -17.61 -43.49
N LEU A 236 -5.45 -16.70 -43.90
CA LEU A 236 -5.28 -15.85 -45.07
C LEU A 236 -4.08 -14.92 -44.86
N THR A 237 -3.14 -14.98 -45.80
CA THR A 237 -1.98 -14.08 -45.90
C THR A 237 -2.42 -12.61 -45.92
N PRO A 238 -1.87 -11.75 -45.04
CA PRO A 238 -2.18 -10.32 -45.05
C PRO A 238 -1.63 -9.66 -46.32
N ALA A 239 -2.52 -9.08 -47.11
CA ALA A 239 -2.14 -8.15 -48.18
C ALA A 239 -1.37 -6.98 -47.56
N ARG A 240 -0.17 -6.71 -48.08
CA ARG A 240 0.69 -5.58 -47.71
C ARG A 240 -0.04 -4.25 -48.00
N LEU A 241 -0.75 -3.73 -47.01
CA LEU A 241 -1.22 -2.35 -47.03
C LEU A 241 0.00 -1.44 -46.86
N ARG A 242 0.24 -0.59 -47.87
CA ARG A 242 1.29 0.43 -47.83
C ARG A 242 1.02 1.37 -46.65
N PRO A 243 2.06 1.80 -45.90
CA PRO A 243 1.89 2.80 -44.86
C PRO A 243 1.30 4.09 -45.45
N PRO A 244 0.31 4.72 -44.80
CA PRO A 244 -0.13 6.06 -45.18
C PRO A 244 1.02 7.06 -45.00
N PRO A 245 1.11 8.10 -45.85
CA PRO A 245 2.13 9.12 -45.75
C PRO A 245 2.04 9.84 -44.39
N PRO A 246 3.19 10.22 -43.81
CA PRO A 246 3.22 10.94 -42.54
C PRO A 246 2.45 12.27 -42.67
N PRO A 247 1.63 12.63 -41.66
CA PRO A 247 0.92 13.90 -41.66
C PRO A 247 1.93 15.07 -41.67
N PRO A 248 1.61 16.17 -42.37
CA PRO A 248 2.48 17.34 -42.44
C PRO A 248 2.71 17.90 -41.04
N SER A 249 3.98 18.16 -40.72
CA SER A 249 4.39 18.70 -39.42
C SER A 249 3.60 19.97 -39.08
N PRO A 250 3.01 20.07 -37.87
CA PRO A 250 2.28 21.26 -37.46
C PRO A 250 3.22 22.47 -37.44
N LYS A 251 2.76 23.56 -38.06
CA LYS A 251 3.47 24.84 -38.10
C LYS A 251 3.75 25.30 -36.66
N PRO A 252 4.97 25.74 -36.32
CA PRO A 252 5.28 26.26 -34.99
C PRO A 252 4.31 27.38 -34.63
N PRO A 253 3.73 27.39 -33.41
CA PRO A 253 2.92 28.51 -32.97
C PRO A 253 3.79 29.78 -32.92
N PRO A 254 3.24 30.94 -33.30
CA PRO A 254 3.98 32.20 -33.25
C PRO A 254 4.46 32.47 -31.82
N PRO A 255 5.66 33.06 -31.65
CA PRO A 255 6.18 33.41 -30.34
C PRO A 255 5.19 34.33 -29.62
N ARG A 256 4.86 33.97 -28.37
CA ARG A 256 3.98 34.79 -27.54
C ARG A 256 4.61 36.17 -27.35
N PRO A 257 3.85 37.27 -27.52
CA PRO A 257 4.35 38.59 -27.20
C PRO A 257 4.75 38.66 -25.72
N PRO A 258 5.81 39.41 -25.38
CA PRO A 258 6.23 39.58 -24.01
C PRO A 258 5.08 40.16 -23.16
N PRO A 259 4.89 39.68 -21.93
CA PRO A 259 3.84 40.20 -21.06
C PRO A 259 4.08 41.70 -20.84
N SER A 260 3.04 42.49 -21.11
CA SER A 260 3.05 43.92 -20.81
C SER A 260 3.30 44.13 -19.32
N PRO A 261 4.13 45.11 -18.93
CA PRO A 261 4.40 45.39 -17.52
C PRO A 261 3.09 45.69 -16.79
N THR A 262 2.85 44.93 -15.72
CA THR A 262 1.69 45.12 -14.86
C THR A 262 1.72 46.54 -14.30
N PRO A 263 0.66 47.36 -14.49
CA PRO A 263 0.62 48.69 -13.92
C PRO A 263 0.67 48.61 -12.38
N PRO A 264 1.37 49.57 -11.72
CA PRO A 264 1.44 49.60 -10.27
C PRO A 264 0.03 49.71 -9.67
N PRO A 265 -0.25 49.02 -8.55
CA PRO A 265 -1.55 49.08 -7.91
C PRO A 265 -1.85 50.54 -7.50
N PRO A 266 -3.09 51.03 -7.74
CA PRO A 266 -3.48 52.36 -7.30
C PRO A 266 -3.41 52.42 -5.77
N LEU A 267 -2.74 53.46 -5.27
CA LEU A 267 -2.69 53.79 -3.84
C LEU A 267 -4.13 53.95 -3.33
N THR A 268 -4.61 52.97 -2.59
CA THR A 268 -5.87 53.08 -1.85
C THR A 268 -5.78 54.24 -0.87
N PRO A 269 -6.72 55.21 -0.92
CA PRO A 269 -6.80 56.28 0.06
C PRO A 269 -7.03 55.68 1.45
N ALA A 270 -6.26 56.14 2.43
CA ALA A 270 -6.48 55.84 3.84
C ALA A 270 -7.94 56.17 4.21
N ARG A 271 -8.78 55.14 4.33
CA ARG A 271 -10.12 55.30 4.91
C ARG A 271 -9.94 55.64 6.39
N LEU A 272 -10.10 56.93 6.69
CA LEU A 272 -10.36 57.43 8.03
C LEU A 272 -11.49 56.59 8.63
N ARG A 273 -11.17 55.85 9.71
CA ARG A 273 -12.19 55.18 10.52
C ARG A 273 -13.14 56.26 11.07
N PRO A 274 -14.46 56.13 10.91
CA PRO A 274 -15.38 57.02 11.60
C PRO A 274 -15.25 56.82 13.13
N PRO A 275 -15.36 57.91 13.92
CA PRO A 275 -15.30 57.83 15.37
C PRO A 275 -16.45 56.98 15.92
N PRO A 276 -16.24 56.27 17.05
CA PRO A 276 -17.26 55.45 17.68
C PRO A 276 -18.47 56.32 18.12
N PRO A 277 -19.71 55.82 17.97
CA PRO A 277 -20.89 56.54 18.41
C PRO A 277 -20.90 56.73 19.94
N PRO A 278 -21.46 57.84 20.43
CA PRO A 278 -21.54 58.13 21.86
C PRO A 278 -22.42 57.09 22.60
N PRO A 279 -22.12 56.80 23.87
CA PRO A 279 -22.89 55.85 24.67
C PRO A 279 -24.34 56.33 24.84
N SER A 280 -25.28 55.42 24.62
CA SER A 280 -26.71 55.68 24.79
C SER A 280 -27.05 56.03 26.25
N PRO A 281 -27.97 56.97 26.49
CA PRO A 281 -28.36 57.37 27.84
C PRO A 281 -29.02 56.20 28.61
N PRO A 282 -28.84 56.15 29.94
CA PRO A 282 -29.42 55.10 30.78
C PRO A 282 -30.95 55.16 30.74
N SER A 283 -31.57 54.01 30.47
CA SER A 283 -33.03 53.88 30.47
C SER A 283 -33.60 54.12 31.88
N PRO A 284 -34.79 54.75 31.99
CA PRO A 284 -35.42 55.03 33.27
C PRO A 284 -35.82 53.75 34.02
N PRO A 285 -35.79 53.77 35.37
CA PRO A 285 -36.10 52.60 36.18
C PRO A 285 -37.59 52.24 36.06
N PRO A 286 -37.93 50.95 35.87
CA PRO A 286 -39.33 50.51 35.77
C PRO A 286 -40.07 50.62 37.12
N PRO A 287 -41.42 50.75 37.09
CA PRO A 287 -42.25 50.87 38.28
C PRO A 287 -42.15 49.64 39.19
N LYS A 288 -42.03 49.87 40.50
CA LYS A 288 -41.95 48.82 41.53
C LYS A 288 -43.23 48.00 41.58
N ALA A 289 -43.18 46.77 41.08
CA ALA A 289 -44.24 45.79 41.25
C ALA A 289 -44.28 45.22 42.70
N PRO A 290 -45.42 44.71 43.17
CA PRO A 290 -45.59 44.16 44.51
C PRO A 290 -44.70 42.93 44.74
N ARG A 291 -44.03 42.90 45.90
CA ARG A 291 -43.06 41.86 46.27
C ARG A 291 -43.72 40.49 46.38
N ARG A 292 -43.47 39.61 45.39
CA ARG A 292 -43.65 38.17 45.55
C ARG A 292 -42.52 37.58 46.43
N PRO A 293 -42.78 36.48 47.17
CA PRO A 293 -41.76 35.76 47.91
C PRO A 293 -40.58 35.41 46.99
N ARG A 294 -39.35 35.73 47.44
CA ARG A 294 -38.13 35.50 46.66
C ARG A 294 -37.97 33.99 46.42
N PRO A 295 -37.93 33.53 45.16
CA PRO A 295 -37.50 32.17 44.87
C PRO A 295 -36.09 31.95 45.45
N PRO A 296 -35.76 30.72 45.88
CA PRO A 296 -34.40 30.39 46.25
C PRO A 296 -33.44 30.77 45.10
N PRO A 297 -32.25 31.30 45.41
CA PRO A 297 -31.28 31.67 44.39
C PRO A 297 -31.02 30.46 43.49
N PRO A 298 -31.05 30.63 42.15
CA PRO A 298 -30.72 29.55 41.25
C PRO A 298 -29.32 29.02 41.60
N PRO A 299 -29.10 27.69 41.48
CA PRO A 299 -27.77 27.12 41.67
C PRO A 299 -26.77 27.88 40.79
N PRO A 300 -25.53 28.11 41.26
CA PRO A 300 -24.50 28.72 40.45
C PRO A 300 -24.40 27.96 39.12
N PRO A 301 -24.30 28.66 37.97
CA PRO A 301 -24.12 28.01 36.69
C PRO A 301 -22.98 27.00 36.81
N ASP A 302 -23.23 25.76 36.40
CA ASP A 302 -22.18 24.74 36.38
C ASP A 302 -20.98 25.34 35.65
N SER A 303 -19.81 25.24 36.29
CA SER A 303 -18.57 25.73 35.70
C SER A 303 -18.45 25.11 34.30
N PRO A 304 -18.15 25.89 33.24
CA PRO A 304 -17.99 25.36 31.90
C PRO A 304 -17.11 24.11 31.97
N PRO A 305 -17.49 22.99 31.32
CA PRO A 305 -16.67 21.79 31.31
C PRO A 305 -15.24 22.18 30.94
N ALA A 306 -14.27 21.71 31.73
CA ALA A 306 -12.87 21.97 31.42
C ALA A 306 -12.61 21.55 29.95
N PRO A 307 -11.92 22.38 29.15
CA PRO A 307 -11.68 22.06 27.76
C PRO A 307 -10.99 20.68 27.68
N PRO A 308 -11.40 19.81 26.74
CA PRO A 308 -10.81 18.49 26.60
C PRO A 308 -9.30 18.62 26.41
N VAL A 309 -8.55 17.80 27.17
CA VAL A 309 -7.09 17.79 27.09
C VAL A 309 -6.71 17.37 25.67
N ALA A 310 -5.98 18.24 24.98
CA ALA A 310 -5.43 17.96 23.66
C ALA A 310 -4.51 16.74 23.74
N VAL A 311 -4.80 15.71 22.94
CA VAL A 311 -3.96 14.51 22.83
C VAL A 311 -2.88 14.78 21.77
N PRO A 312 -1.59 14.72 22.12
CA PRO A 312 -0.49 14.84 21.17
C PRO A 312 -0.63 13.82 20.04
N CYS A 313 -0.29 14.22 18.82
CA CYS A 313 -0.13 13.27 17.73
C CYS A 313 1.35 12.92 17.57
N ILE A 314 1.64 11.63 17.44
CA ILE A 314 2.97 11.11 17.15
C ILE A 314 3.04 10.75 15.66
N ALA A 315 4.12 11.18 14.99
CA ALA A 315 4.36 10.88 13.59
C ALA A 315 5.78 10.35 13.36
N ASP A 316 5.86 9.22 12.65
CA ASP A 316 7.10 8.59 12.21
C ASP A 316 7.21 8.69 10.69
N LEU A 317 8.32 9.24 10.21
CA LEU A 317 8.64 9.39 8.80
C LEU A 317 9.71 8.39 8.41
N TYR A 318 9.50 7.68 7.31
CA TYR A 318 10.45 6.74 6.76
C TYR A 318 10.82 7.09 5.33
N VAL A 319 12.09 6.94 4.99
CA VAL A 319 12.58 6.97 3.61
C VAL A 319 13.33 5.68 3.33
N TYR A 320 12.86 4.89 2.38
CA TYR A 320 13.42 3.61 2.00
C TYR A 320 14.10 3.67 0.64
N ILE A 321 15.20 2.94 0.49
CA ILE A 321 15.84 2.63 -0.78
C ILE A 321 15.59 1.15 -1.08
N MET A 322 14.98 0.85 -2.22
CA MET A 322 14.75 -0.52 -2.71
C MET A 322 15.64 -0.78 -3.94
N PRO A 323 16.46 -1.85 -3.93
CA PRO A 323 17.34 -2.15 -5.04
C PRO A 323 16.56 -2.78 -6.21
N PRO A 324 17.08 -2.70 -7.45
CA PRO A 324 16.47 -3.37 -8.59
C PRO A 324 16.38 -4.89 -8.37
N LEU A 325 15.24 -5.49 -8.72
CA LEU A 325 14.96 -6.93 -8.62
C LEU A 325 15.75 -7.80 -9.64
N ALA A 326 16.68 -7.23 -10.39
CA ALA A 326 17.50 -7.95 -11.36
C ALA A 326 18.38 -8.99 -10.65
N PRO A 327 18.71 -10.14 -11.27
CA PRO A 327 19.44 -11.22 -10.62
C PRO A 327 20.74 -10.71 -10.00
N LEU A 328 20.78 -10.74 -8.67
CA LEU A 328 21.77 -10.22 -7.71
C LEU A 328 23.26 -10.50 -8.02
N ARG A 329 23.57 -11.29 -9.04
CA ARG A 329 24.93 -11.78 -9.34
C ARG A 329 25.88 -10.78 -10.00
N ARG A 330 25.43 -9.61 -10.46
CA ARG A 330 26.32 -8.60 -11.10
C ARG A 330 26.29 -7.20 -10.51
N LEU A 331 25.44 -6.90 -9.52
CA LEU A 331 25.22 -5.55 -9.02
C LEU A 331 26.06 -5.16 -7.79
N MET A 332 26.91 -6.05 -7.26
CA MET A 332 27.87 -5.67 -6.21
C MET A 332 29.07 -4.85 -6.73
N ALA A 333 28.97 -4.27 -7.93
CA ALA A 333 29.99 -3.41 -8.51
C ALA A 333 29.85 -1.97 -7.97
N THR A 334 30.57 -1.70 -6.87
CA THR A 334 31.12 -0.40 -6.40
C THR A 334 30.24 0.88 -6.30
N ASN A 335 28.95 0.88 -6.65
CA ASN A 335 28.11 2.09 -6.58
C ASN A 335 26.64 1.81 -6.17
N ALA A 336 26.42 0.94 -5.18
CA ALA A 336 25.07 0.72 -4.66
C ALA A 336 24.52 2.03 -4.05
N LEU A 337 23.28 2.40 -4.38
CA LEU A 337 22.58 3.46 -3.67
C LEU A 337 22.28 2.93 -2.26
N THR A 338 22.93 3.49 -1.26
CA THR A 338 22.72 3.20 0.16
C THR A 338 22.82 4.49 0.95
N PHE A 339 22.09 4.58 2.05
CA PHE A 339 22.32 5.63 3.01
C PHE A 339 23.66 5.42 3.72
N THR A 340 24.50 6.45 3.67
CA THR A 340 25.62 6.65 4.59
C THR A 340 25.18 7.58 5.72
N ASN A 341 25.89 7.56 6.85
CA ASN A 341 25.64 8.49 7.96
C ASN A 341 25.61 9.95 7.50
N GLU A 342 26.49 10.34 6.58
CA GLU A 342 26.50 11.69 6.00
C GLU A 342 25.23 11.99 5.20
N SER A 343 24.79 11.06 4.33
CA SER A 343 23.55 11.25 3.56
C SER A 343 22.30 11.25 4.44
N CYS A 344 22.26 10.44 5.51
CA CYS A 344 21.19 10.46 6.50
C CYS A 344 21.16 11.81 7.23
N THR A 345 22.30 12.28 7.72
CA THR A 345 22.38 13.56 8.44
C THR A 345 21.94 14.71 7.54
N MET A 346 22.36 14.71 6.27
CA MET A 346 21.95 15.73 5.30
C MET A 346 20.44 15.70 5.03
N LEU A 347 19.87 14.52 4.83
CA LEU A 347 18.45 14.34 4.58
C LEU A 347 17.60 14.64 5.81
N ALA A 348 18.03 14.20 6.99
CA ALA A 348 17.39 14.46 8.27
C ALA A 348 17.35 15.97 8.56
N ASN A 349 18.47 16.68 8.38
CA ASN A 349 18.51 18.14 8.52
C ASN A 349 17.57 18.85 7.54
N LEU A 350 17.46 18.35 6.30
CA LEU A 350 16.53 18.89 5.30
C LEU A 350 15.07 18.72 5.74
N ILE A 351 14.71 17.54 6.24
CA ILE A 351 13.35 17.22 6.71
C ILE A 351 13.03 18.03 7.97
N GLU A 352 13.92 18.03 8.97
CA GLU A 352 13.77 18.80 10.22
C GLU A 352 13.56 20.29 9.92
N THR A 353 14.44 20.87 9.08
CA THR A 353 14.33 22.28 8.68
C THR A 353 13.03 22.55 7.93
N GLY A 354 12.61 21.62 7.06
CA GLY A 354 11.34 21.72 6.32
C GLY A 354 10.15 21.84 7.27
N PHE A 355 10.05 20.93 8.25
CA PHE A 355 8.98 20.98 9.26
C PHE A 355 9.08 22.22 10.14
N ALA A 356 10.27 22.59 10.60
CA ALA A 356 10.48 23.76 11.46
C ALA A 356 10.10 25.08 10.78
N VAL A 357 10.35 25.21 9.47
CA VAL A 357 9.96 26.39 8.69
C VAL A 357 8.47 26.41 8.39
N GLN A 358 7.87 25.26 8.06
CA GLN A 358 6.52 25.21 7.52
C GLN A 358 5.43 25.14 8.58
N ALA A 359 5.71 24.50 9.73
CA ALA A 359 4.78 24.43 10.84
C ALA A 359 4.22 25.81 11.23
N PRO A 360 5.03 26.87 11.49
CA PRO A 360 4.49 28.17 11.84
C PRO A 360 3.73 28.86 10.69
N ILE A 361 4.07 28.58 9.43
CA ILE A 361 3.40 29.18 8.25
C ILE A 361 1.95 28.70 8.15
N VAL A 362 1.72 27.41 8.40
CA VAL A 362 0.36 26.81 8.34
C VAL A 362 -0.37 26.82 9.70
N GLY A 363 0.23 27.44 10.72
CA GLY A 363 -0.32 27.52 12.07
C GLY A 363 -0.32 26.18 12.81
N SER A 364 0.58 25.27 12.45
CA SER A 364 0.82 24.00 13.12
C SER A 364 1.83 24.17 14.26
N LYS A 365 1.62 23.44 15.36
CA LYS A 365 2.52 23.41 16.53
C LYS A 365 3.16 22.04 16.71
N LEU A 366 4.49 22.03 16.68
CA LEU A 366 5.32 20.89 17.05
C LEU A 366 5.62 20.92 18.56
N LEU A 367 5.36 19.81 19.25
CA LEU A 367 5.84 19.57 20.62
C LEU A 367 7.28 19.04 20.62
N VAL A 368 7.59 18.19 19.64
CA VAL A 368 8.93 17.66 19.41
C VAL A 368 9.23 17.81 17.93
N ASN A 369 10.34 18.49 17.61
CA ASN A 369 10.82 18.61 16.23
C ASN A 369 11.15 17.23 15.67
N PHE A 370 11.06 17.09 14.34
CA PHE A 370 11.47 15.86 13.69
C PHE A 370 12.98 15.65 13.87
N VAL A 371 13.35 14.54 14.51
CA VAL A 371 14.75 14.15 14.74
C VAL A 371 15.02 12.77 14.13
N GLU A 372 16.25 12.54 13.68
CA GLU A 372 16.69 11.22 13.22
C GLU A 372 16.67 10.23 14.38
N THR A 373 15.98 9.10 14.19
CA THR A 373 15.93 8.01 15.19
C THR A 373 16.65 6.75 14.73
N ALA A 374 16.75 6.53 13.41
CA ALA A 374 17.52 5.43 12.85
C ALA A 374 18.03 5.78 11.44
N CYS A 375 19.27 5.39 11.16
CA CYS A 375 19.88 5.48 9.84
C CYS A 375 20.52 4.13 9.52
N GLU A 376 19.95 3.43 8.55
CA GLU A 376 20.41 2.13 8.05
C GLU A 376 20.67 2.23 6.55
N PRO A 377 21.51 1.35 5.95
CA PRO A 377 21.87 1.45 4.54
C PRO A 377 20.69 1.52 3.56
N MET A 378 19.53 0.97 3.95
CA MET A 378 18.33 0.90 3.13
C MET A 378 17.17 1.78 3.63
N PHE A 379 17.29 2.42 4.80
CA PHE A 379 16.27 3.35 5.26
C PHE A 379 16.74 4.42 6.25
N LEU A 380 16.06 5.56 6.24
CA LEU A 380 16.13 6.61 7.26
C LEU A 380 14.78 6.67 7.99
N GLN A 381 14.81 6.76 9.32
CA GLN A 381 13.63 7.01 10.15
C GLN A 381 13.77 8.32 10.93
N MET A 382 12.69 9.11 10.95
CA MET A 382 12.57 10.31 11.75
C MET A 382 11.31 10.28 12.60
N HIS A 383 11.36 10.93 13.76
CA HIS A 383 10.28 10.98 14.73
C HIS A 383 9.95 12.41 15.12
N GLY A 384 8.67 12.78 15.10
CA GLY A 384 8.17 14.08 15.51
C GLY A 384 6.85 13.99 16.25
N VAL A 385 6.52 15.02 17.03
CA VAL A 385 5.27 15.07 17.81
C VAL A 385 4.58 16.41 17.60
N PHE A 386 3.32 16.37 17.21
CA PHE A 386 2.43 17.52 17.08
C PHE A 386 1.61 17.73 18.35
N MET A 387 1.23 18.98 18.62
CA MET A 387 0.40 19.32 19.77
C MET A 387 -1.00 18.68 19.68
N THR A 388 -1.55 18.57 18.47
CA THR A 388 -2.82 17.89 18.17
C THR A 388 -2.74 17.19 16.81
N ALA A 389 -3.69 16.30 16.52
CA ALA A 389 -3.84 15.75 15.16
C ALA A 389 -4.09 16.85 14.11
N GLU A 390 -4.89 17.86 14.45
CA GLU A 390 -5.18 19.00 13.58
C GLU A 390 -3.91 19.79 13.21
N ASP A 391 -2.96 19.92 14.14
CA ASP A 391 -1.66 20.52 13.85
C ASP A 391 -0.88 19.72 12.80
N GLY A 392 -0.90 18.38 12.88
CA GLY A 392 -0.31 17.52 11.86
C GLY A 392 -0.99 17.69 10.50
N HIS A 393 -2.33 17.77 10.49
CA HIS A 393 -3.11 17.71 9.25
C HIS A 393 -2.90 18.95 8.39
N ARG A 394 -2.69 20.09 9.03
CA ARG A 394 -2.37 21.36 8.36
C ARG A 394 -1.10 21.29 7.49
N LEU A 395 -0.17 20.40 7.83
CA LEU A 395 1.07 20.22 7.07
C LEU A 395 0.93 19.20 5.93
N GLU A 396 -0.16 18.43 5.87
CA GLU A 396 -0.34 17.35 4.91
C GLU A 396 -0.23 17.82 3.45
N THR A 397 -0.82 18.98 3.13
CA THR A 397 -0.75 19.54 1.78
C THR A 397 0.67 19.95 1.39
N TRP A 398 1.44 20.53 2.32
CA TRP A 398 2.84 20.89 2.07
C TRP A 398 3.72 19.63 1.97
N LEU A 399 3.56 18.70 2.91
CA LEU A 399 4.29 17.44 2.97
C LEU A 399 4.17 16.67 1.66
N ASN A 400 2.96 16.56 1.10
CA ASN A 400 2.70 15.85 -0.15
C ASN A 400 3.02 16.68 -1.40
N GLY A 401 3.38 17.96 -1.22
CA GLY A 401 3.71 18.88 -2.29
C GLY A 401 5.16 18.77 -2.78
N PRO A 402 5.53 19.58 -3.78
CA PRO A 402 6.86 19.56 -4.40
C PRO A 402 7.99 19.99 -3.44
N GLN A 403 7.67 20.71 -2.35
CA GLN A 403 8.63 21.16 -1.34
C GLN A 403 8.76 20.22 -0.13
N GLY A 404 7.87 19.21 -0.02
CA GLY A 404 7.91 18.23 1.05
C GLY A 404 8.60 16.94 0.59
N ILE A 405 7.92 15.81 0.76
CA ILE A 405 8.43 14.46 0.52
C ILE A 405 8.97 14.26 -0.89
N GLN A 406 8.41 14.96 -1.88
CA GLN A 406 8.88 14.88 -3.26
C GLN A 406 10.32 15.42 -3.38
N SER A 407 10.58 16.61 -2.85
CA SER A 407 11.92 17.23 -2.85
C SER A 407 12.96 16.36 -2.14
N TRP A 408 12.56 15.73 -1.04
CA TRP A 408 13.43 14.83 -0.29
C TRP A 408 13.81 13.60 -1.13
N MET A 409 12.84 12.98 -1.82
CA MET A 409 13.13 11.85 -2.70
C MET A 409 14.03 12.28 -3.86
N PHE A 410 13.78 13.45 -4.45
CA PHE A 410 14.66 14.01 -5.48
C PHE A 410 16.09 14.24 -4.98
N ASN A 411 16.27 14.67 -3.73
CA ASN A 411 17.60 14.82 -3.13
C ASN A 411 18.31 13.48 -3.01
N VAL A 412 17.60 12.44 -2.54
CA VAL A 412 18.14 11.07 -2.44
C VAL A 412 18.53 10.49 -3.79
N THR A 413 17.72 10.70 -4.84
CA THR A 413 17.99 10.14 -6.18
C THR A 413 18.96 10.98 -7.02
N GLY A 414 19.38 12.15 -6.54
CA GLY A 414 20.18 13.10 -7.31
C GLY A 414 19.40 13.79 -8.45
N GLY A 415 18.08 13.96 -8.29
CA GLY A 415 17.20 14.68 -9.21
C GLY A 415 16.48 13.82 -10.26
N ASP A 416 15.93 14.48 -11.28
CA ASP A 416 15.06 13.90 -12.34
C ASP A 416 15.74 12.79 -13.15
N LEU A 417 17.08 12.80 -13.21
CA LEU A 417 17.84 11.88 -14.06
C LEU A 417 18.28 10.61 -13.34
N CYS A 418 18.02 10.48 -12.03
CA CYS A 418 18.32 9.26 -11.27
C CYS A 418 19.76 8.73 -11.47
N GLY A 419 20.69 9.61 -11.85
CA GLY A 419 21.83 9.31 -12.74
C GLY A 419 22.39 7.88 -12.65
N LYS A 420 23.25 7.64 -11.66
CA LYS A 420 23.90 6.34 -11.42
C LYS A 420 23.02 5.32 -10.67
N HIS A 421 21.79 5.69 -10.35
CA HIS A 421 20.83 4.95 -9.52
C HIS A 421 19.74 4.27 -10.35
N ALA A 422 19.98 4.06 -11.65
CA ALA A 422 19.11 3.29 -12.52
C ALA A 422 18.73 1.93 -11.91
N GLY A 423 17.44 1.62 -11.91
CA GLY A 423 16.83 0.42 -11.36
C GLY A 423 16.40 0.52 -9.89
N TYR A 424 16.86 1.52 -9.14
CA TYR A 424 16.45 1.71 -7.74
C TYR A 424 15.05 2.32 -7.65
N THR A 425 14.35 2.02 -6.56
CA THR A 425 13.13 2.73 -6.17
C THR A 425 13.33 3.34 -4.79
N VAL A 426 13.08 4.64 -4.66
CA VAL A 426 13.10 5.34 -3.38
C VAL A 426 11.67 5.64 -2.96
N PHE A 427 11.34 5.37 -1.71
CA PHE A 427 9.99 5.44 -1.18
C PHE A 427 9.95 6.19 0.14
N GLY A 428 9.18 7.28 0.21
CA GLY A 428 8.93 8.02 1.43
C GLY A 428 7.52 7.77 1.95
N THR A 429 7.36 7.56 3.25
CA THR A 429 6.05 7.44 3.91
C THR A 429 6.03 8.09 5.28
N VAL A 430 4.86 8.58 5.71
CA VAL A 430 4.63 9.09 7.07
C VAL A 430 3.50 8.28 7.71
N LEU A 431 3.80 7.72 8.89
CA LEU A 431 2.88 6.98 9.73
C LEU A 431 2.52 7.82 10.96
N SER A 432 1.28 7.75 11.43
CA SER A 432 0.86 8.42 12.66
C SER A 432 -0.01 7.51 13.51
N ASP A 433 0.01 7.74 14.82
CA ASP A 433 -0.81 7.00 15.80
C ASP A 433 -2.30 7.39 15.76
N GLN A 434 -2.63 8.51 15.12
CA GLN A 434 -4.00 9.02 14.97
C GLN A 434 -4.43 9.13 13.51
N VAL A 435 -5.70 8.84 13.23
CA VAL A 435 -6.26 8.72 11.87
C VAL A 435 -6.28 10.04 11.10
N ASN A 436 -6.28 11.18 11.80
CA ASN A 436 -6.38 12.53 11.23
C ASN A 436 -5.17 13.39 11.55
N CYS A 437 -4.03 12.78 11.88
CA CYS A 437 -2.86 13.55 12.16
C CYS A 437 -2.12 13.98 10.91
N ILE A 438 -1.22 13.18 10.35
CA ILE A 438 -0.51 13.55 9.13
C ILE A 438 -0.26 12.29 8.32
N LYS A 439 -0.45 12.39 7.01
CA LYS A 439 -0.23 11.28 6.09
C LYS A 439 0.54 11.77 4.88
N GLY A 440 1.46 10.95 4.42
CA GLY A 440 2.14 11.24 3.17
C GLY A 440 2.84 10.02 2.63
N GLU A 441 2.82 9.89 1.31
CA GLU A 441 3.42 8.78 0.60
C GLU A 441 3.93 9.30 -0.75
N TYR A 442 5.17 8.96 -1.10
CA TYR A 442 5.71 9.28 -2.41
C TYR A 442 6.74 8.25 -2.84
N THR A 443 6.69 7.86 -4.11
CA THR A 443 7.59 6.86 -4.69
C THR A 443 8.26 7.43 -5.93
N VAL A 444 9.58 7.29 -6.01
CA VAL A 444 10.37 7.58 -7.22
C VAL A 444 11.05 6.31 -7.68
N THR A 445 10.77 5.89 -8.91
CA THR A 445 11.47 4.77 -9.54
C THR A 445 12.45 5.32 -10.58
N CYS A 446 13.72 4.98 -10.38
CA CYS A 446 14.79 5.33 -11.29
C CYS A 446 14.79 4.39 -12.48
N ASN A 447 14.09 4.75 -13.55
CA ASN A 447 14.09 3.94 -14.77
C ASN A 447 15.48 3.97 -15.41
N PRO A 448 16.03 2.81 -15.84
CA PRO A 448 17.24 2.82 -16.63
C PRO A 448 17.02 3.64 -17.91
N PRO A 449 18.05 4.39 -18.38
CA PRO A 449 17.93 5.08 -19.65
C PRO A 449 17.51 4.07 -20.71
N PRO A 450 16.60 4.44 -21.64
CA PRO A 450 16.23 3.57 -22.74
C PRO A 450 17.52 3.03 -23.37
N PRO A 451 17.61 1.72 -23.66
CA PRO A 451 18.78 1.19 -24.34
C PRO A 451 19.02 2.07 -25.57
N PRO A 452 20.28 2.51 -25.81
CA PRO A 452 20.57 3.36 -26.96
C PRO A 452 19.96 2.67 -28.17
N PHE A 453 19.11 3.41 -28.92
CA PHE A 453 18.50 2.88 -30.12
C PHE A 453 19.63 2.25 -30.93
N LEU A 454 19.61 0.91 -31.05
CA LEU A 454 20.51 0.24 -31.96
C LEU A 454 20.22 0.88 -33.29
N SER A 455 21.18 1.65 -33.82
CA SER A 455 21.07 2.24 -35.14
C SER A 455 20.53 1.15 -36.06
N PRO A 456 19.46 1.41 -36.82
CA PRO A 456 18.91 0.42 -37.74
C PRO A 456 20.08 -0.22 -38.48
N PRO A 457 20.15 -1.56 -38.56
CA PRO A 457 21.24 -2.21 -39.27
C PRO A 457 21.35 -1.53 -40.64
N SER A 458 22.54 -1.00 -40.95
CA SER A 458 22.77 -0.27 -42.18
C SER A 458 22.13 -1.07 -43.32
N PRO A 459 21.30 -0.44 -44.18
CA PRO A 459 20.63 -1.15 -45.26
C PRO A 459 21.68 -1.99 -45.99
N PRO A 460 21.38 -3.28 -46.28
CA PRO A 460 22.32 -4.13 -46.98
C PRO A 460 22.79 -3.38 -48.21
N GLY A 461 24.11 -3.14 -48.27
CA GLY A 461 24.70 -2.41 -49.38
C GLY A 461 24.27 -3.03 -50.70
N PRO A 462 24.15 -2.23 -51.77
CA PRO A 462 23.77 -2.75 -53.09
C PRO A 462 24.64 -3.97 -53.38
N ALA A 463 23.97 -5.10 -53.67
CA ALA A 463 24.61 -6.37 -53.94
C ALA A 463 25.72 -6.14 -54.97
N GLN A 464 26.97 -6.12 -54.50
CA GLN A 464 28.10 -6.16 -55.39
C GLN A 464 28.02 -7.52 -56.07
N LEU A 465 27.77 -7.49 -57.38
CA LEU A 465 27.95 -8.62 -58.28
C LEU A 465 29.29 -9.27 -57.93
N ALA A 466 29.22 -10.42 -57.27
CA ALA A 466 30.38 -11.16 -56.84
C ALA A 466 31.20 -11.51 -58.09
N SER A 467 32.42 -10.97 -58.15
CA SER A 467 33.50 -11.57 -58.94
C SER A 467 33.60 -13.06 -58.57
N PRO A 468 33.78 -13.96 -59.55
CA PRO A 468 33.87 -15.39 -59.30
C PRO A 468 35.01 -15.66 -58.32
N SER A 469 34.67 -16.24 -57.17
CA SER A 469 35.66 -16.63 -56.17
C SER A 469 36.62 -17.67 -56.75
N PRO A 470 37.94 -17.55 -56.49
CA PRO A 470 38.89 -18.59 -56.84
C PRO A 470 38.54 -19.92 -56.16
N PRO A 471 38.88 -21.06 -56.78
CA PRO A 471 38.53 -22.38 -56.26
C PRO A 471 39.09 -22.57 -54.83
N LEU A 472 38.22 -23.02 -53.94
CA LEU A 472 38.57 -23.33 -52.56
C LEU A 472 39.70 -24.38 -52.50
N PRO A 473 40.70 -24.19 -51.63
CA PRO A 473 41.70 -25.23 -51.37
C PRO A 473 41.02 -26.48 -50.81
N PRO A 474 41.56 -27.68 -51.12
CA PRO A 474 41.00 -28.94 -50.63
C PRO A 474 41.00 -28.97 -49.09
N PRO A 475 39.96 -29.59 -48.49
CA PRO A 475 39.83 -29.65 -47.05
C PRO A 475 41.02 -30.37 -46.41
N PRO A 476 41.53 -29.88 -45.26
CA PRO A 476 42.63 -30.53 -44.55
C PRO A 476 42.21 -31.93 -44.07
N SER A 477 43.12 -32.89 -44.24
CA SER A 477 42.92 -34.28 -43.83
C SER A 477 42.54 -34.37 -42.34
N PRO A 478 41.61 -35.28 -41.97
CA PRO A 478 41.17 -35.43 -40.60
C PRO A 478 42.35 -35.82 -39.69
N PRO A 479 42.44 -35.25 -38.48
CA PRO A 479 43.49 -35.59 -37.52
C PRO A 479 43.38 -37.07 -37.11
N PRO A 480 44.52 -37.74 -36.87
CA PRO A 480 44.54 -39.15 -36.47
C PRO A 480 43.78 -39.34 -35.14
N PRO A 481 43.07 -40.47 -34.97
CA PRO A 481 42.31 -40.75 -33.76
C PRO A 481 43.23 -40.75 -32.53
N SER A 482 42.78 -40.08 -31.48
CA SER A 482 43.49 -40.01 -30.20
C SER A 482 43.67 -41.42 -29.60
N PRO A 483 44.82 -41.69 -28.95
CA PRO A 483 45.05 -42.97 -28.31
C PRO A 483 44.02 -43.22 -27.19
N PRO A 484 43.57 -44.47 -27.00
CA PRO A 484 42.60 -44.80 -25.96
C PRO A 484 43.17 -44.50 -24.56
N PRO A 485 42.33 -44.02 -23.63
CA PRO A 485 42.76 -43.70 -22.28
C PRO A 485 43.30 -44.95 -21.55
N PRO A 486 44.34 -44.80 -20.71
CA PRO A 486 44.90 -45.91 -19.96
C PRO A 486 43.87 -46.51 -19.00
N SER A 487 43.80 -47.84 -18.97
CA SER A 487 42.90 -48.61 -18.11
C SER A 487 43.08 -48.25 -16.63
N PRO A 488 42.00 -48.16 -15.83
CA PRO A 488 42.10 -47.87 -14.41
C PRO A 488 42.88 -48.97 -13.67
N PRO A 489 43.67 -48.60 -12.64
CA PRO A 489 44.41 -49.58 -11.84
C PRO A 489 43.45 -50.49 -11.07
N PRO A 490 43.82 -51.76 -10.86
CA PRO A 490 42.99 -52.73 -10.15
C PRO A 490 42.75 -52.31 -8.68
N PRO A 491 41.56 -52.60 -8.11
CA PRO A 491 41.25 -52.25 -6.73
C PRO A 491 42.19 -52.97 -5.76
N SER A 492 42.68 -52.24 -4.76
CA SER A 492 43.52 -52.79 -3.69
C SER A 492 42.75 -53.85 -2.89
N PRO A 493 43.42 -54.94 -2.46
CA PRO A 493 42.79 -55.99 -1.67
C PRO A 493 42.40 -55.46 -0.28
N LEU A 494 41.20 -55.84 0.16
CA LEU A 494 40.68 -55.58 1.50
C LEU A 494 41.58 -56.22 2.57
N PRO A 495 41.77 -55.56 3.73
CA PRO A 495 42.57 -56.11 4.82
C PRO A 495 41.87 -57.33 5.47
N PRO A 496 42.62 -58.35 5.89
CA PRO A 496 42.08 -59.52 6.57
C PRO A 496 41.58 -59.16 7.98
N SER A 497 40.49 -59.81 8.40
CA SER A 497 39.87 -59.69 9.72
C SER A 497 40.67 -60.35 10.84
#